data_AF-A0ABD0VAU1-F1
#
_entry.id   AF-A0ABD0VAU1-F1
#
_cell.length_a   1.000
_cell.length_b   1.000
_cell.length_c   1.000
_cell.angle_alpha   90.00
_cell.angle_beta   90.00
_cell.angle_gamma   90.00
#
_symmetry.space_group_name_H-M   'P 1'
#
loop_
_entity.id
_entity.type
_entity.pdbx_description
1 polymer ?
#
loop_
_entity_poly.entity_id
_entity_poly.type
_entity_poly.pdbx_seq_one_letter_code
_entity_poly.pdbx_strand_id
1 'polypeptide(L)'
;MCAKHLGFLSLQSPAAGIRLASLSHRSFFAPLFRNSLLSSSLLSLSPAFSSSPFCSLSRSPFASLPPPTLPLSCFTLCLLRRSVCFVREAQINWGGGMLDINLFREDKGNDPERVRESQRRRGASVEIVDEVIRLDKEWRQRQFELDCLRKDFNRINKEIAQLKIAKKDASEKIKSTEENKRLATEKTEEVLQAKATLEAKLMIIGNLVHDSVPISMDEADNQVVRTWGERRMEGKLISHVVLVEKLGIADLKKGATVAGGRGYYLKGDGVLLNIALINFGLAFLRKKNYEPLQTPFFMRKDIMAKCAQLAQFDEELYKVTGEGEDKYLIATSEQPLCSYHLEERIYPTSLPLRYAGYSTCFRKEAGSHGRDTLGIFRVHQFEKVEQFCITSPNDNESWLMLEEMLKNSEEFYQELKIPYQIVSIVSGALNDAAAKKYDLEGWFPASKAYRELVSCSNCTDYQARRLGIGYGQKKNDEQSKQFVHLLNSTLTATERTICCILENHQKEDGVTVPEVLRPYMCGIEFLPFKN
;
A
#
# COMPACT_ATOMS: atom_id res chain seq x y z
N MET A 1 44.74 -51.14 -8.63
CA MET A 1 43.98 -51.52 -9.85
C MET A 1 43.41 -50.22 -10.42
N CYS A 2 43.89 -49.74 -11.58
CA CYS A 2 43.33 -50.04 -12.92
C CYS A 2 41.88 -49.49 -13.05
N ALA A 3 41.55 -48.32 -13.62
CA ALA A 3 42.15 -47.39 -14.61
C ALA A 3 41.82 -47.66 -16.11
N LYS A 4 41.63 -46.56 -16.88
CA LYS A 4 41.45 -46.46 -18.37
C LYS A 4 40.04 -46.82 -18.90
N HIS A 5 39.50 -46.30 -20.03
CA HIS A 5 39.92 -45.26 -21.02
C HIS A 5 38.65 -44.73 -21.78
N LEU A 6 38.46 -43.42 -22.08
CA LEU A 6 38.91 -42.53 -23.21
C LEU A 6 38.02 -42.47 -24.48
N GLY A 7 38.01 -41.29 -25.15
CA GLY A 7 37.36 -40.97 -26.45
C GLY A 7 36.15 -40.02 -26.33
N PHE A 8 36.12 -38.72 -26.67
CA PHE A 8 37.00 -37.76 -27.39
C PHE A 8 36.77 -37.60 -28.92
N LEU A 9 36.80 -36.32 -29.39
CA LEU A 9 36.49 -35.69 -30.72
C LEU A 9 35.18 -34.84 -30.63
N SER A 10 35.07 -33.52 -30.88
CA SER A 10 35.76 -32.52 -31.75
C SER A 10 35.52 -32.75 -33.27
N LEU A 11 35.22 -31.75 -34.12
CA LEU A 11 35.26 -30.27 -34.10
C LEU A 11 33.86 -29.66 -34.51
N GLN A 12 33.60 -28.42 -34.96
CA GLN A 12 34.40 -27.30 -35.51
C GLN A 12 33.58 -25.97 -35.52
N SER A 13 34.25 -24.83 -35.70
CA SER A 13 33.64 -23.51 -36.03
C SER A 13 34.45 -22.89 -37.18
N PRO A 14 33.84 -22.08 -38.09
CA PRO A 14 34.08 -20.63 -37.98
C PRO A 14 32.99 -19.67 -38.53
N ALA A 15 32.89 -18.51 -37.87
CA ALA A 15 32.86 -17.12 -38.39
C ALA A 15 31.91 -16.60 -39.52
N ALA A 16 31.47 -15.35 -39.26
CA ALA A 16 31.23 -14.22 -40.20
C ALA A 16 29.95 -14.15 -41.07
N GLY A 17 29.40 -12.93 -41.21
CA GLY A 17 28.34 -12.60 -42.17
C GLY A 17 27.40 -11.45 -41.80
N ILE A 18 27.83 -10.19 -41.88
CA ILE A 18 26.93 -9.02 -41.79
C ILE A 18 26.32 -8.73 -43.16
N ARG A 19 25.00 -8.53 -43.25
CA ARG A 19 24.39 -7.63 -44.26
C ARG A 19 23.00 -7.14 -43.88
N LEU A 20 22.81 -5.83 -43.96
CA LEU A 20 21.51 -5.17 -44.05
C LEU A 20 20.99 -5.27 -45.50
N ALA A 21 19.67 -5.38 -45.66
CA ALA A 21 18.95 -5.04 -46.87
C ALA A 21 17.67 -4.30 -46.49
N SER A 22 17.23 -3.36 -47.32
CA SER A 22 16.10 -2.45 -47.05
C SER A 22 15.16 -2.40 -48.25
N LEU A 23 14.17 -1.49 -48.22
CA LEU A 23 13.20 -1.17 -49.29
C LEU A 23 12.05 -2.20 -49.44
N SER A 24 10.81 -1.79 -49.74
CA SER A 24 10.24 -0.43 -49.84
C SER A 24 8.71 -0.43 -49.73
N HIS A 25 8.12 0.75 -49.47
CA HIS A 25 6.68 0.98 -49.59
C HIS A 25 6.15 0.75 -51.02
N ARG A 26 4.88 0.34 -51.13
CA ARG A 26 3.86 1.11 -51.86
C ARG A 26 2.44 0.79 -51.39
N SER A 27 1.57 1.79 -51.49
CA SER A 27 0.15 1.77 -51.16
C SER A 27 -0.71 1.80 -52.44
N PHE A 28 -2.05 1.66 -52.34
CA PHE A 28 -3.06 2.59 -52.91
C PHE A 28 -4.53 2.08 -52.73
N PHE A 29 -5.44 3.00 -52.34
CA PHE A 29 -6.87 3.18 -52.72
C PHE A 29 -7.91 2.00 -52.75
N ALA A 30 -8.90 2.04 -51.83
CA ALA A 30 -10.30 2.58 -51.98
C ALA A 30 -11.19 2.20 -53.23
N PRO A 31 -12.55 2.42 -53.23
CA PRO A 31 -13.62 2.22 -52.20
C PRO A 31 -15.06 1.83 -52.75
N LEU A 32 -16.10 1.80 -51.88
CA LEU A 32 -17.59 1.84 -52.14
C LEU A 32 -18.26 0.57 -52.76
N PHE A 33 -19.58 0.24 -52.65
CA PHE A 33 -20.83 1.04 -52.73
C PHE A 33 -22.15 0.30 -52.23
N ARG A 34 -23.16 1.06 -51.69
CA ARG A 34 -24.67 0.87 -51.64
C ARG A 34 -25.36 -0.41 -51.06
N ASN A 35 -26.33 -0.26 -50.12
CA ASN A 35 -27.84 -0.25 -50.21
C ASN A 35 -28.51 -1.62 -50.53
N SER A 36 -29.74 -2.03 -50.11
CA SER A 36 -31.04 -1.37 -49.77
C SER A 36 -32.01 -2.43 -49.12
N LEU A 37 -33.20 -2.23 -48.49
CA LEU A 37 -34.03 -1.13 -47.94
C LEU A 37 -35.28 -1.70 -47.17
N LEU A 38 -35.91 -0.88 -46.28
CA LEU A 38 -37.36 -0.81 -45.86
C LEU A 38 -38.20 -2.01 -45.35
N SER A 39 -38.86 -1.81 -44.19
CA SER A 39 -40.35 -1.66 -44.08
C SER A 39 -40.72 -0.95 -42.74
N SER A 40 -41.98 -0.54 -42.51
CA SER A 40 -42.31 0.49 -41.49
C SER A 40 -43.75 0.52 -40.92
N SER A 41 -43.88 0.90 -39.64
CA SER A 41 -45.01 1.59 -38.95
C SER A 41 -44.52 2.04 -37.54
N LEU A 42 -44.89 3.14 -36.85
CA LEU A 42 -45.88 4.24 -36.91
C LEU A 42 -47.21 4.11 -36.12
N LEU A 43 -47.61 5.28 -35.56
CA LEU A 43 -48.85 5.67 -34.85
C LEU A 43 -49.09 5.10 -33.42
N SER A 44 -49.63 5.84 -32.44
CA SER A 44 -49.50 7.26 -32.02
C SER A 44 -50.35 7.54 -30.75
N LEU A 45 -49.91 8.47 -29.87
CA LEU A 45 -50.69 9.61 -29.33
C LEU A 45 -49.99 10.30 -28.13
N SER A 46 -50.40 11.54 -27.85
CA SER A 46 -49.95 12.45 -26.76
C SER A 46 -51.19 13.30 -26.34
N PRO A 47 -51.17 14.46 -25.63
CA PRO A 47 -50.09 15.34 -25.13
C PRO A 47 -50.21 15.61 -23.59
N ALA A 48 -49.60 16.62 -22.93
CA ALA A 48 -49.81 18.07 -23.05
C ALA A 48 -48.80 18.92 -22.23
N PHE A 49 -48.34 20.05 -22.80
CA PHE A 49 -48.05 21.40 -22.22
C PHE A 49 -47.34 21.56 -20.84
N SER A 50 -46.45 22.53 -20.59
CA SER A 50 -45.83 23.65 -21.35
C SER A 50 -44.51 24.07 -20.64
N SER A 51 -43.75 25.15 -20.90
CA SER A 51 -43.77 26.32 -21.83
C SER A 51 -42.36 26.96 -21.86
N SER A 52 -42.08 27.89 -22.79
CA SER A 52 -40.96 28.86 -22.74
C SER A 52 -41.48 30.28 -23.07
N PRO A 53 -40.62 31.32 -23.09
CA PRO A 53 -40.20 31.84 -24.41
C PRO A 53 -38.78 32.47 -24.52
N PHE A 54 -38.19 32.37 -25.74
CA PHE A 54 -37.43 33.36 -26.56
C PHE A 54 -36.44 34.37 -25.91
N CYS A 55 -35.34 34.85 -26.54
CA CYS A 55 -34.90 35.00 -27.95
C CYS A 55 -33.34 34.85 -28.04
N SER A 56 -32.63 34.97 -29.18
CA SER A 56 -32.73 34.42 -30.55
C SER A 56 -31.63 35.03 -31.46
N LEU A 57 -30.89 34.22 -32.25
CA LEU A 57 -30.06 34.62 -33.44
C LEU A 57 -28.80 35.48 -33.15
N SER A 58 -27.72 35.52 -33.96
CA SER A 58 -27.38 34.90 -35.26
C SER A 58 -25.88 34.51 -35.40
N ARG A 59 -25.50 33.80 -36.48
CA ARG A 59 -24.09 33.57 -36.96
C ARG A 59 -23.60 34.81 -37.76
N SER A 60 -22.39 34.99 -38.32
CA SER A 60 -21.11 34.24 -38.58
C SER A 60 -19.98 35.29 -38.86
N PRO A 61 -18.80 35.04 -39.52
CA PRO A 61 -17.91 33.87 -39.71
C PRO A 61 -16.41 34.16 -39.31
N PHE A 62 -15.46 33.29 -39.73
CA PHE A 62 -13.99 33.44 -39.60
C PHE A 62 -13.35 34.40 -40.64
N ALA A 63 -12.26 35.10 -40.28
CA ALA A 63 -11.03 35.23 -41.10
C ALA A 63 -9.83 35.90 -40.35
N SER A 64 -8.62 35.42 -40.67
CA SER A 64 -7.23 35.79 -40.31
C SER A 64 -6.79 37.28 -40.20
N LEU A 65 -5.74 37.53 -39.37
CA LEU A 65 -4.51 38.34 -39.65
C LEU A 65 -3.45 38.11 -38.50
N PRO A 66 -2.15 38.51 -38.63
CA PRO A 66 -1.02 37.94 -37.86
C PRO A 66 -0.64 38.65 -36.53
N PRO A 67 0.20 38.02 -35.67
CA PRO A 67 0.65 38.62 -34.40
C PRO A 67 1.75 39.69 -34.58
N PRO A 68 1.81 40.70 -33.68
CA PRO A 68 2.84 41.74 -33.69
C PRO A 68 4.18 41.28 -33.09
N THR A 69 5.28 41.83 -33.58
CA THR A 69 6.62 41.67 -33.01
C THR A 69 6.89 42.69 -31.89
N LEU A 70 7.60 42.27 -30.83
CA LEU A 70 8.08 43.13 -29.75
C LEU A 70 9.58 42.88 -29.48
N PRO A 71 10.36 43.90 -29.07
CA PRO A 71 11.82 43.89 -29.20
C PRO A 71 12.59 43.18 -28.07
N LEU A 72 13.81 42.73 -28.41
CA LEU A 72 14.75 42.11 -27.47
C LEU A 72 15.38 43.16 -26.53
N SER A 73 14.79 43.39 -25.35
CA SER A 73 15.46 44.12 -24.26
C SER A 73 15.15 43.62 -22.84
N CYS A 74 14.07 42.87 -22.62
CA CYS A 74 13.67 42.44 -21.27
C CYS A 74 14.24 41.07 -20.81
N PHE A 75 14.93 40.32 -21.65
CA PHE A 75 15.36 38.95 -21.31
C PHE A 75 16.43 38.87 -20.21
N THR A 76 17.31 39.87 -20.10
CA THR A 76 18.46 39.85 -19.18
C THR A 76 18.07 40.00 -17.71
N LEU A 77 16.94 40.64 -17.40
CA LEU A 77 16.46 40.80 -16.02
C LEU A 77 15.67 39.59 -15.49
N CYS A 78 15.11 38.76 -16.38
CA CYS A 78 14.26 37.63 -16.00
C CYS A 78 15.09 36.41 -15.54
N LEU A 79 16.25 36.18 -16.18
CA LEU A 79 17.13 35.05 -15.87
C LEU A 79 17.74 35.15 -14.45
N LEU A 80 18.12 36.34 -14.01
CA LEU A 80 18.68 36.57 -12.67
C LEU A 80 17.67 36.37 -11.52
N ARG A 81 16.36 36.37 -11.78
CA ARG A 81 15.34 35.96 -10.79
C ARG A 81 15.13 34.45 -10.76
N ARG A 82 15.28 33.73 -11.88
CA ARG A 82 15.08 32.27 -11.92
C ARG A 82 16.08 31.51 -11.05
N SER A 83 17.36 31.90 -11.05
CA SER A 83 18.40 31.24 -10.25
C SER A 83 18.20 31.34 -8.74
N VAL A 84 17.39 32.31 -8.25
CA VAL A 84 17.07 32.47 -6.82
C VAL A 84 15.75 31.78 -6.43
N CYS A 85 14.85 31.54 -7.39
CA CYS A 85 13.63 30.78 -7.16
C CYS A 85 13.86 29.26 -7.11
N PHE A 86 14.83 28.73 -7.86
CA PHE A 86 15.01 27.28 -8.04
C PHE A 86 15.33 26.49 -6.75
N VAL A 87 15.78 27.17 -5.69
CA VAL A 87 16.07 26.56 -4.37
C VAL A 87 14.80 26.47 -3.48
N ARG A 88 13.63 26.96 -3.94
CA ARG A 88 12.36 26.92 -3.19
C ARG A 88 11.36 25.84 -3.61
N GLU A 89 11.54 25.21 -4.78
CA GLU A 89 10.59 24.20 -5.30
C GLU A 89 11.09 22.75 -5.17
N ALA A 90 12.24 22.55 -4.50
CA ALA A 90 12.78 21.24 -4.13
C ALA A 90 12.81 21.01 -2.60
N GLN A 91 11.92 21.66 -1.84
CA GLN A 91 11.50 21.08 -0.56
C GLN A 91 10.66 19.82 -0.83
N ILE A 92 11.34 18.71 -1.14
CA ILE A 92 10.77 17.39 -0.91
C ILE A 92 10.46 17.36 0.58
N ASN A 93 9.18 17.50 0.90
CA ASN A 93 8.68 17.48 2.26
C ASN A 93 8.68 16.02 2.72
N TRP A 94 9.88 15.49 3.00
CA TRP A 94 10.07 14.18 3.56
C TRP A 94 9.23 14.09 4.83
N GLY A 95 8.10 13.37 4.71
CA GLY A 95 7.20 13.11 5.83
C GLY A 95 8.00 12.48 6.95
N GLY A 96 7.71 12.88 8.18
CA GLY A 96 8.53 12.51 9.34
C GLY A 96 8.77 11.00 9.38
N GLY A 97 10.01 10.62 9.77
CA GLY A 97 10.43 9.23 9.78
C GLY A 97 9.46 8.30 10.50
N MET A 98 9.52 7.02 10.13
CA MET A 98 8.63 5.94 10.61
C MET A 98 8.48 5.93 12.15
N LEU A 99 9.58 6.17 12.88
CA LEU A 99 9.57 6.47 14.32
C LEU A 99 9.87 7.94 14.59
N ASP A 100 9.40 8.44 15.73
CA ASP A 100 9.75 9.79 16.17
C ASP A 100 11.25 9.91 16.48
N ILE A 101 11.94 10.81 15.78
CA ILE A 101 13.37 11.04 16.02
C ILE A 101 13.66 11.49 17.46
N ASN A 102 12.67 12.05 18.19
CA ASN A 102 12.86 12.41 19.59
C ASN A 102 12.98 11.19 20.52
N LEU A 103 12.48 10.00 20.15
CA LEU A 103 12.70 8.75 20.92
C LEU A 103 14.20 8.42 21.06
N PHE A 104 15.01 8.86 20.10
CA PHE A 104 16.46 8.67 20.06
C PHE A 104 17.24 9.79 20.79
N ARG A 105 16.55 10.75 21.42
CA ARG A 105 17.15 11.95 22.03
C ARG A 105 17.01 11.97 23.54
N GLU A 106 18.02 11.45 24.22
CA GLU A 106 18.26 11.62 25.66
C GLU A 106 18.28 13.10 26.06
N ASP A 107 18.84 13.98 25.20
CA ASP A 107 18.84 15.45 25.39
C ASP A 107 17.45 16.11 25.32
N LYS A 108 16.41 15.33 25.00
CA LYS A 108 14.99 15.72 25.04
C LYS A 108 14.19 14.98 26.11
N GLY A 109 14.85 14.24 27.01
CA GLY A 109 14.19 13.50 28.09
C GLY A 109 13.49 12.22 27.64
N ASN A 110 13.85 11.67 26.48
CA ASN A 110 13.38 10.38 25.98
C ASN A 110 14.41 9.29 26.29
N ASP A 111 13.97 8.03 26.20
CA ASP A 111 14.77 6.84 26.45
C ASP A 111 14.94 6.01 25.15
N PRO A 112 16.12 6.05 24.50
CA PRO A 112 16.42 5.23 23.34
C PRO A 112 16.52 3.73 23.65
N GLU A 113 16.68 3.34 24.92
CA GLU A 113 16.77 1.93 25.31
C GLU A 113 15.48 1.18 25.01
N ARG A 114 14.33 1.86 25.04
CA ARG A 114 13.04 1.33 24.57
C ARG A 114 13.07 0.96 23.09
N VAL A 115 13.82 1.69 22.27
CA VAL A 115 14.02 1.37 20.84
C VAL A 115 14.99 0.19 20.70
N ARG A 116 16.10 0.19 21.46
CA ARG A 116 17.05 -0.94 21.49
C ARG A 116 16.37 -2.25 21.90
N GLU A 117 15.54 -2.22 22.93
CA GLU A 117 14.80 -3.40 23.40
C GLU A 117 13.73 -3.85 22.39
N SER A 118 13.04 -2.92 21.73
CA SER A 118 12.13 -3.27 20.62
C SER A 118 12.87 -3.98 19.47
N GLN A 119 14.09 -3.54 19.13
CA GLN A 119 14.93 -4.21 18.13
C GLN A 119 15.35 -5.61 18.60
N ARG A 120 15.80 -5.77 19.87
CA ARG A 120 16.12 -7.10 20.46
C ARG A 120 14.93 -8.06 20.38
N ARG A 121 13.73 -7.59 20.76
CA ARG A 121 12.48 -8.37 20.70
C ARG A 121 12.11 -8.77 19.28
N ARG A 122 12.46 -7.99 18.26
CA ARG A 122 12.31 -8.34 16.82
C ARG A 122 13.46 -9.20 16.27
N GLY A 123 14.50 -9.50 17.05
CA GLY A 123 15.72 -10.17 16.56
C GLY A 123 16.58 -9.30 15.62
N ALA A 124 16.31 -7.99 15.58
CA ALA A 124 16.95 -7.04 14.68
C ALA A 124 18.20 -6.40 15.30
N SER A 125 19.09 -5.88 14.44
CA SER A 125 20.28 -5.14 14.86
C SER A 125 19.92 -3.98 15.81
N VAL A 126 20.68 -3.87 16.89
CA VAL A 126 20.56 -2.79 17.89
C VAL A 126 21.46 -1.62 17.52
N GLU A 127 22.58 -1.91 16.85
CA GLU A 127 23.63 -0.97 16.43
C GLU A 127 23.08 0.14 15.52
N ILE A 128 22.01 -0.13 14.77
CA ILE A 128 21.32 0.87 13.94
C ILE A 128 20.69 1.99 14.77
N VAL A 129 20.28 1.73 16.02
CA VAL A 129 19.76 2.75 16.94
C VAL A 129 20.86 3.75 17.28
N ASP A 130 22.06 3.25 17.60
CA ASP A 130 23.23 4.08 17.92
C ASP A 130 23.79 4.79 16.67
N GLU A 131 23.66 4.18 15.49
CA GLU A 131 23.95 4.85 14.21
C GLU A 131 22.98 6.01 13.94
N VAL A 132 21.68 5.84 14.18
CA VAL A 132 20.68 6.92 14.09
C VAL A 132 20.97 8.03 15.10
N ILE A 133 21.35 7.69 16.34
CA ILE A 133 21.76 8.67 17.37
C ILE A 133 22.99 9.47 16.92
N ARG A 134 24.00 8.83 16.29
CA ARG A 134 25.16 9.52 15.72
C ARG A 134 24.76 10.44 14.57
N LEU A 135 23.98 9.93 13.61
CA LEU A 135 23.56 10.68 12.43
C LEU A 135 22.67 11.88 12.78
N ASP A 136 21.82 11.77 13.80
CA ASP A 136 21.04 12.90 14.35
C ASP A 136 21.95 13.99 14.93
N LYS A 137 22.96 13.61 15.73
CA LYS A 137 23.94 14.54 16.29
C LYS A 137 24.74 15.26 15.19
N GLU A 138 25.20 14.53 14.17
CA GLU A 138 25.89 15.15 13.03
C GLU A 138 24.99 16.05 12.17
N TRP A 139 23.74 15.63 11.90
CA TRP A 139 22.78 16.45 11.16
C TRP A 139 22.45 17.74 11.92
N ARG A 140 22.18 17.66 13.23
CA ARG A 140 21.97 18.83 14.09
C ARG A 140 23.18 19.77 14.11
N GLN A 141 24.40 19.24 14.14
CA GLN A 141 25.63 20.04 14.07
C GLN A 141 25.76 20.76 12.72
N ARG A 142 25.59 20.07 11.59
CA ARG A 142 25.62 20.66 10.24
C ARG A 142 24.53 21.74 10.07
N GLN A 143 23.33 21.51 10.64
CA GLN A 143 22.21 22.46 10.64
C GLN A 143 22.54 23.73 11.47
N PHE A 144 23.13 23.57 12.65
CA PHE A 144 23.58 24.70 13.48
C PHE A 144 24.66 25.54 12.78
N GLU A 145 25.63 24.90 12.11
CA GLU A 145 26.66 25.57 11.31
C GLU A 145 26.05 26.37 10.15
N LEU A 146 25.08 25.79 9.43
CA LEU A 146 24.32 26.46 8.37
C LEU A 146 23.54 27.68 8.90
N ASP A 147 22.90 27.59 10.06
CA ASP A 147 22.15 28.70 10.64
C ASP A 147 23.07 29.78 11.25
N CYS A 148 24.27 29.43 11.71
CA CYS A 148 25.34 30.39 12.01
C CYS A 148 25.78 31.15 10.75
N LEU A 149 26.05 30.45 9.63
CA LEU A 149 26.38 31.11 8.35
C LEU A 149 25.28 32.08 7.90
N ARG A 150 24.00 31.66 7.98
CA ARG A 150 22.82 32.51 7.69
C ARG A 150 22.69 33.70 8.65
N LYS A 151 23.04 33.54 9.93
CA LYS A 151 23.05 34.63 10.93
C LYS A 151 24.13 35.66 10.59
N ASP A 152 25.32 35.22 10.22
CA ASP A 152 26.41 36.11 9.79
C ASP A 152 26.11 36.79 8.44
N PHE A 153 25.50 36.10 7.47
CA PHE A 153 24.99 36.72 6.24
C PHE A 153 24.09 37.94 6.53
N ASN A 154 23.14 37.75 7.46
CA ASN A 154 22.20 38.79 7.85
C ASN A 154 22.86 39.92 8.68
N ARG A 155 23.95 39.62 9.39
CA ARG A 155 24.78 40.63 10.09
C ARG A 155 25.58 41.46 9.09
N ILE A 156 26.35 40.82 8.20
CA ILE A 156 27.22 41.50 7.23
C ILE A 156 26.40 42.35 6.26
N ASN A 157 25.21 41.91 5.83
CA ASN A 157 24.31 42.75 5.02
C ASN A 157 23.85 44.03 5.73
N LYS A 158 23.60 43.99 7.05
CA LYS A 158 23.28 45.19 7.84
C LYS A 158 24.47 46.14 7.92
N GLU A 159 25.68 45.61 8.12
CA GLU A 159 26.92 46.38 8.12
C GLU A 159 27.17 47.05 6.75
N ILE A 160 26.94 46.34 5.63
CA ILE A 160 27.03 46.89 4.27
C ILE A 160 26.01 48.01 4.05
N ALA A 161 24.76 47.84 4.51
CA ALA A 161 23.74 48.88 4.41
C ALA A 161 24.15 50.15 5.17
N GLN A 162 24.67 50.00 6.40
CA GLN A 162 25.20 51.12 7.19
C GLN A 162 26.40 51.81 6.53
N LEU A 163 27.37 51.06 5.98
CA LEU A 163 28.52 51.65 5.28
C LEU A 163 28.10 52.41 4.01
N LYS A 164 27.14 51.88 3.24
CA LYS A 164 26.59 52.55 2.05
C LYS A 164 25.85 53.85 2.42
N ILE A 165 25.06 53.86 3.50
CA ILE A 165 24.43 55.09 4.03
C ILE A 165 25.50 56.10 4.47
N ALA A 166 26.57 55.64 5.13
CA ALA A 166 27.70 56.46 5.56
C ALA A 166 28.68 56.86 4.44
N LYS A 167 28.39 56.50 3.17
CA LYS A 167 29.27 56.71 1.99
C LYS A 167 30.70 56.20 2.16
N LYS A 168 30.90 55.14 2.96
CA LYS A 168 32.19 54.46 3.14
C LYS A 168 32.32 53.29 2.18
N ASP A 169 33.55 52.87 1.88
CA ASP A 169 33.77 51.63 1.14
C ASP A 169 33.21 50.43 1.92
N ALA A 170 32.66 49.47 1.16
CA ALA A 170 32.11 48.22 1.63
C ALA A 170 32.63 47.01 0.84
N SER A 171 33.60 47.21 -0.07
CA SER A 171 34.07 46.20 -1.03
C SER A 171 34.58 44.91 -0.36
N GLU A 172 35.27 45.02 0.76
CA GLU A 172 35.71 43.87 1.57
C GLU A 172 34.52 43.07 2.13
N LYS A 173 33.54 43.76 2.75
CA LYS A 173 32.34 43.10 3.29
C LYS A 173 31.45 42.50 2.20
N ILE A 174 31.43 43.10 1.00
CA ILE A 174 30.74 42.55 -0.17
C ILE A 174 31.38 41.20 -0.56
N LYS A 175 32.71 41.11 -0.68
CA LYS A 175 33.40 39.83 -0.91
C LYS A 175 33.13 38.81 0.20
N SER A 176 33.16 39.22 1.46
CA SER A 176 32.81 38.36 2.61
C SER A 176 31.35 37.85 2.54
N THR A 177 30.44 38.64 1.96
CA THR A 177 29.03 38.25 1.74
C THR A 177 28.87 37.25 0.59
N GLU A 178 29.72 37.33 -0.43
CA GLU A 178 29.76 36.38 -1.55
C GLU A 178 30.38 35.04 -1.11
N GLU A 179 31.45 35.08 -0.32
CA GLU A 179 32.04 33.89 0.29
C GLU A 179 31.07 33.18 1.24
N ASN A 180 30.41 33.93 2.14
CA ASN A 180 29.41 33.36 3.04
C ASN A 180 28.22 32.73 2.28
N LYS A 181 27.77 33.32 1.16
CA LYS A 181 26.75 32.70 0.28
C LYS A 181 27.22 31.36 -0.30
N ARG A 182 28.48 31.26 -0.74
CA ARG A 182 29.05 30.00 -1.25
C ARG A 182 29.02 28.94 -0.15
N LEU A 183 29.63 29.22 1.00
CA LEU A 183 29.68 28.32 2.15
C LEU A 183 28.29 27.91 2.62
N ALA A 184 27.31 28.82 2.67
CA ALA A 184 25.93 28.51 3.04
C ALA A 184 25.19 27.65 2.00
N THR A 185 25.61 27.70 0.73
CA THR A 185 25.06 26.84 -0.34
C THR A 185 25.63 25.43 -0.22
N GLU A 186 26.95 25.31 -0.12
CA GLU A 186 27.67 24.05 0.12
C GLU A 186 27.17 23.36 1.40
N LYS A 187 27.00 24.13 2.48
CA LYS A 187 26.47 23.61 3.76
C LYS A 187 24.99 23.26 3.73
N THR A 188 24.19 23.86 2.83
CA THR A 188 22.81 23.43 2.62
C THR A 188 22.77 22.03 2.00
N GLU A 189 23.65 21.73 1.05
CA GLU A 189 23.78 20.40 0.45
C GLU A 189 24.25 19.35 1.47
N GLU A 190 25.28 19.65 2.27
CA GLU A 190 25.70 18.78 3.40
C GLU A 190 24.54 18.44 4.35
N VAL A 191 23.70 19.43 4.70
CA VAL A 191 22.55 19.25 5.58
C VAL A 191 21.48 18.36 4.95
N LEU A 192 21.22 18.52 3.64
CA LEU A 192 20.27 17.68 2.90
C LEU A 192 20.76 16.23 2.81
N GLN A 193 22.04 16.01 2.49
CA GLN A 193 22.64 14.68 2.41
C GLN A 193 22.69 13.97 3.78
N ALA A 194 23.07 14.70 4.84
CA ALA A 194 23.05 14.18 6.20
C ALA A 194 21.63 13.82 6.65
N LYS A 195 20.63 14.66 6.34
CA LYS A 195 19.22 14.36 6.62
C LYS A 195 18.73 13.13 5.88
N ALA A 196 18.99 13.02 4.57
CA ALA A 196 18.58 11.87 3.77
C ALA A 196 19.22 10.56 4.26
N THR A 197 20.48 10.60 4.73
CA THR A 197 21.17 9.44 5.32
C THR A 197 20.56 9.04 6.67
N LEU A 198 20.24 10.01 7.53
CA LEU A 198 19.52 9.78 8.79
C LEU A 198 18.14 9.16 8.56
N GLU A 199 17.35 9.73 7.64
CA GLU A 199 16.01 9.23 7.30
C GLU A 199 16.09 7.82 6.69
N ALA A 200 17.04 7.55 5.79
CA ALA A 200 17.23 6.22 5.21
C ALA A 200 17.56 5.12 6.24
N LYS A 201 18.23 5.47 7.35
CA LYS A 201 18.51 4.54 8.46
C LYS A 201 17.32 4.39 9.42
N LEU A 202 16.66 5.50 9.75
CA LEU A 202 15.44 5.51 10.57
C LEU A 202 14.29 4.72 9.92
N MET A 203 14.27 4.66 8.59
CA MET A 203 13.34 3.87 7.77
C MET A 203 13.52 2.33 7.84
N ILE A 204 14.54 1.84 8.53
CA ILE A 204 14.82 0.39 8.70
C ILE A 204 14.39 -0.09 10.11
N ILE A 205 14.09 0.81 11.03
CA ILE A 205 13.78 0.48 12.43
C ILE A 205 12.27 0.24 12.58
N GLY A 206 11.90 -1.00 12.86
CA GLY A 206 10.51 -1.43 13.04
C GLY A 206 9.79 -0.73 14.19
N ASN A 207 8.46 -0.69 14.12
CA ASN A 207 7.58 -0.07 15.12
C ASN A 207 7.82 -0.67 16.52
N LEU A 208 7.57 0.13 17.56
CA LEU A 208 7.75 -0.29 18.95
C LEU A 208 6.82 -1.45 19.29
N VAL A 209 7.41 -2.60 19.64
CA VAL A 209 6.66 -3.81 19.99
C VAL A 209 5.94 -3.61 21.33
N HIS A 210 4.62 -3.79 21.36
CA HIS A 210 3.80 -3.65 22.56
C HIS A 210 4.21 -4.65 23.65
N ASP A 211 4.16 -4.26 24.92
CA ASP A 211 4.69 -5.07 26.03
C ASP A 211 3.96 -6.41 26.19
N SER A 212 2.69 -6.49 25.77
CA SER A 212 1.91 -7.75 25.77
C SER A 212 2.21 -8.72 24.62
N VAL A 213 3.20 -8.46 23.77
CA VAL A 213 3.56 -9.33 22.64
C VAL A 213 4.53 -10.43 23.12
N PRO A 214 4.22 -11.72 22.90
CA PRO A 214 5.09 -12.82 23.29
C PRO A 214 6.44 -12.76 22.56
N ILE A 215 7.52 -13.04 23.27
CA ILE A 215 8.88 -12.86 22.76
C ILE A 215 9.43 -14.20 22.29
N SER A 216 9.40 -14.42 20.97
CA SER A 216 10.11 -15.52 20.29
C SER A 216 10.40 -15.14 18.83
N MET A 217 11.28 -15.94 18.21
CA MET A 217 11.64 -15.89 16.80
C MET A 217 10.92 -16.97 15.97
N ASP A 218 10.20 -17.91 16.61
CA ASP A 218 9.48 -18.99 15.93
C ASP A 218 7.96 -18.77 15.98
N GLU A 219 7.30 -18.88 14.82
CA GLU A 219 5.83 -18.85 14.70
C GLU A 219 5.16 -20.03 15.44
N ALA A 220 5.90 -21.09 15.74
CA ALA A 220 5.42 -22.19 16.59
C ALA A 220 5.12 -21.75 18.04
N ASP A 221 5.74 -20.67 18.52
CA ASP A 221 5.51 -20.10 19.87
C ASP A 221 4.35 -19.06 19.90
N ASN A 222 3.61 -18.91 18.81
CA ASN A 222 2.44 -18.02 18.74
C ASN A 222 1.39 -18.40 19.81
N GLN A 223 1.10 -17.46 20.72
CA GLN A 223 0.31 -17.74 21.91
C GLN A 223 -1.19 -17.82 21.58
N VAL A 224 -1.82 -18.97 21.78
CA VAL A 224 -3.30 -19.10 21.69
C VAL A 224 -3.95 -18.30 22.82
N VAL A 225 -4.83 -17.35 22.47
CA VAL A 225 -5.51 -16.43 23.39
C VAL A 225 -6.99 -16.76 23.56
N ARG A 226 -7.67 -17.16 22.48
CA ARG A 226 -9.08 -17.60 22.48
C ARG A 226 -9.27 -18.77 21.51
N THR A 227 -10.29 -19.59 21.74
CA THR A 227 -10.76 -20.63 20.81
C THR A 227 -12.28 -20.63 20.76
N TRP A 228 -12.86 -21.01 19.62
CA TRP A 228 -14.30 -21.05 19.43
C TRP A 228 -14.74 -22.18 18.47
N GLY A 229 -15.94 -22.71 18.72
CA GLY A 229 -16.58 -23.71 17.86
C GLY A 229 -16.11 -25.15 18.09
N GLU A 230 -16.92 -26.12 17.66
CA GLU A 230 -16.58 -27.54 17.74
C GLU A 230 -15.82 -27.98 16.49
N ARG A 231 -14.58 -28.46 16.66
CA ARG A 231 -13.76 -28.95 15.56
C ARG A 231 -14.31 -30.29 15.04
N ARG A 232 -14.60 -30.34 13.72
CA ARG A 232 -14.80 -31.61 13.01
C ARG A 232 -13.49 -32.41 13.02
N MET A 233 -13.53 -33.64 13.53
CA MET A 233 -12.36 -34.49 13.81
C MET A 233 -12.46 -35.88 13.17
N GLU A 234 -13.61 -36.20 12.58
CA GLU A 234 -13.92 -37.48 11.96
C GLU A 234 -12.98 -37.83 10.78
N GLY A 235 -12.86 -39.12 10.49
CA GLY A 235 -12.00 -39.59 9.40
C GLY A 235 -12.62 -39.41 8.02
N LYS A 236 -11.78 -39.48 6.97
CA LYS A 236 -12.17 -39.46 5.55
C LYS A 236 -12.75 -38.15 5.00
N LEU A 237 -12.73 -37.05 5.77
CA LEU A 237 -13.06 -35.72 5.26
C LEU A 237 -12.11 -35.33 4.10
N ILE A 238 -12.68 -34.74 3.07
CA ILE A 238 -11.99 -34.39 1.83
C ILE A 238 -11.46 -32.95 1.95
N SER A 239 -10.23 -32.70 1.49
CA SER A 239 -9.67 -31.35 1.49
C SER A 239 -10.28 -30.46 0.40
N HIS A 240 -10.32 -29.15 0.63
CA HIS A 240 -10.80 -28.14 -0.30
C HIS A 240 -10.20 -28.29 -1.70
N VAL A 241 -8.93 -28.70 -1.82
CA VAL A 241 -8.24 -28.96 -3.10
C VAL A 241 -9.04 -29.90 -4.01
N VAL A 242 -9.63 -30.96 -3.43
CA VAL A 242 -10.43 -31.96 -4.16
C VAL A 242 -11.91 -31.57 -4.21
N LEU A 243 -12.45 -30.92 -3.16
CA LEU A 243 -13.83 -30.42 -3.16
C LEU A 243 -14.05 -29.38 -4.28
N VAL A 244 -13.08 -28.49 -4.52
CA VAL A 244 -13.13 -27.48 -5.59
C VAL A 244 -13.28 -28.11 -6.98
N GLU A 245 -12.59 -29.22 -7.25
CA GLU A 245 -12.72 -29.96 -8.51
C GLU A 245 -14.03 -30.77 -8.54
N LYS A 246 -14.37 -31.50 -7.48
CA LYS A 246 -15.63 -32.28 -7.37
C LYS A 246 -16.90 -31.44 -7.52
N LEU A 247 -16.93 -30.22 -7.01
CA LEU A 247 -18.06 -29.29 -7.15
C LEU A 247 -18.02 -28.54 -8.50
N GLY A 248 -16.95 -28.68 -9.28
CA GLY A 248 -16.73 -27.96 -10.54
C GLY A 248 -16.68 -26.43 -10.40
N ILE A 249 -16.44 -25.92 -9.19
CA ILE A 249 -16.53 -24.49 -8.84
C ILE A 249 -15.26 -23.69 -9.18
N ALA A 250 -14.16 -24.37 -9.51
CA ALA A 250 -12.99 -23.74 -10.14
C ALA A 250 -12.39 -24.61 -11.26
N ASP A 251 -11.43 -24.03 -11.99
CA ASP A 251 -10.65 -24.67 -13.04
C ASP A 251 -9.16 -24.34 -12.87
N LEU A 252 -8.49 -25.13 -12.01
CA LEU A 252 -7.06 -24.94 -11.73
C LEU A 252 -6.19 -25.31 -12.95
N LYS A 253 -6.64 -26.26 -13.78
CA LYS A 253 -5.92 -26.74 -14.97
C LYS A 253 -5.91 -25.68 -16.06
N LYS A 254 -7.04 -25.04 -16.36
CA LYS A 254 -7.09 -23.91 -17.31
C LYS A 254 -6.46 -22.65 -16.74
N GLY A 255 -6.63 -22.39 -15.44
CA GLY A 255 -5.97 -21.27 -14.76
C GLY A 255 -4.45 -21.35 -14.87
N ALA A 256 -3.88 -22.51 -14.56
CA ALA A 256 -2.44 -22.77 -14.69
C ALA A 256 -1.93 -22.67 -16.14
N THR A 257 -2.78 -22.99 -17.12
CA THR A 257 -2.46 -22.87 -18.55
C THR A 257 -2.36 -21.41 -19.01
N VAL A 258 -3.12 -20.49 -18.39
CA VAL A 258 -3.23 -19.09 -18.82
C VAL A 258 -2.35 -18.15 -17.99
N ALA A 259 -2.26 -18.37 -16.68
CA ALA A 259 -1.55 -17.47 -15.75
C ALA A 259 -0.30 -18.11 -15.09
N GLY A 260 0.01 -19.38 -15.38
CA GLY A 260 1.10 -20.11 -14.74
C GLY A 260 0.72 -20.65 -13.35
N GLY A 261 1.73 -21.04 -12.57
CA GLY A 261 1.54 -21.61 -11.23
C GLY A 261 0.63 -20.75 -10.34
N ARG A 262 -0.17 -21.38 -9.46
CA ARG A 262 -1.22 -20.73 -8.63
C ARG A 262 -2.33 -19.99 -9.41
N GLY A 263 -2.40 -20.08 -10.74
CA GLY A 263 -3.51 -19.55 -11.55
C GLY A 263 -4.78 -20.41 -11.49
N TYR A 264 -5.96 -19.78 -11.43
CA TYR A 264 -7.27 -20.44 -11.36
C TYR A 264 -8.34 -19.65 -12.12
N TYR A 265 -9.44 -20.31 -12.49
CA TYR A 265 -10.71 -19.66 -12.81
C TYR A 265 -11.76 -20.11 -11.79
N LEU A 266 -12.56 -19.21 -11.22
CA LEU A 266 -13.84 -19.59 -10.57
C LEU A 266 -14.91 -19.84 -11.65
N LYS A 267 -15.86 -20.75 -11.37
CA LYS A 267 -16.93 -21.15 -12.29
C LYS A 267 -18.26 -21.31 -11.54
N GLY A 268 -19.35 -20.85 -12.15
CA GLY A 268 -20.73 -21.05 -11.65
C GLY A 268 -20.87 -20.66 -10.18
N ASP A 269 -21.27 -21.63 -9.37
CA ASP A 269 -21.53 -21.49 -7.93
C ASP A 269 -20.30 -20.99 -7.14
N GLY A 270 -19.07 -21.21 -7.65
CA GLY A 270 -17.84 -20.67 -7.06
C GLY A 270 -17.69 -19.16 -7.23
N VAL A 271 -18.18 -18.61 -8.35
CA VAL A 271 -18.24 -17.16 -8.58
C VAL A 271 -19.32 -16.55 -7.67
N LEU A 272 -20.48 -17.22 -7.57
CA LEU A 272 -21.55 -16.78 -6.67
C LEU A 272 -21.09 -16.79 -5.21
N LEU A 273 -20.36 -17.82 -4.75
CA LEU A 273 -19.89 -17.93 -3.38
C LEU A 273 -18.83 -16.86 -3.02
N ASN A 274 -17.96 -16.51 -3.96
CA ASN A 274 -17.03 -15.39 -3.81
C ASN A 274 -17.79 -14.06 -3.65
N ILE A 275 -18.69 -13.76 -4.59
CA ILE A 275 -19.53 -12.55 -4.55
C ILE A 275 -20.41 -12.51 -3.29
N ALA A 276 -20.92 -13.66 -2.82
CA ALA A 276 -21.69 -13.78 -1.60
C ALA A 276 -20.88 -13.42 -0.35
N LEU A 277 -19.62 -13.85 -0.26
CA LEU A 277 -18.72 -13.48 0.85
C LEU A 277 -18.36 -11.98 0.82
N ILE A 278 -18.13 -11.40 -0.36
CA ILE A 278 -17.87 -9.95 -0.52
C ILE A 278 -19.10 -9.16 -0.04
N ASN A 279 -20.29 -9.48 -0.54
CA ASN A 279 -21.52 -8.79 -0.20
C ASN A 279 -21.89 -8.97 1.28
N PHE A 280 -21.75 -10.18 1.82
CA PHE A 280 -21.98 -10.45 3.24
C PHE A 280 -21.00 -9.65 4.12
N GLY A 281 -19.71 -9.64 3.80
CA GLY A 281 -18.70 -8.89 4.55
C GLY A 281 -18.92 -7.38 4.55
N LEU A 282 -19.23 -6.80 3.39
CA LEU A 282 -19.55 -5.37 3.29
C LEU A 282 -20.86 -5.02 4.03
N ALA A 283 -21.90 -5.85 3.92
CA ALA A 283 -23.15 -5.65 4.65
C ALA A 283 -22.98 -5.82 6.18
N PHE A 284 -22.16 -6.77 6.62
CA PHE A 284 -21.82 -7.01 8.02
C PHE A 284 -21.10 -5.80 8.65
N LEU A 285 -20.06 -5.29 7.98
CA LEU A 285 -19.37 -4.07 8.44
C LEU A 285 -20.23 -2.81 8.33
N ARG A 286 -21.14 -2.72 7.35
CA ARG A 286 -22.08 -1.59 7.26
C ARG A 286 -23.03 -1.52 8.46
N LYS A 287 -23.50 -2.66 8.99
CA LYS A 287 -24.26 -2.72 10.26
C LYS A 287 -23.46 -2.20 11.46
N LYS A 288 -22.12 -2.25 11.38
CA LYS A 288 -21.16 -1.81 12.41
C LYS A 288 -20.63 -0.38 12.16
N ASN A 289 -21.31 0.42 11.33
CA ASN A 289 -20.98 1.80 11.00
C ASN A 289 -19.62 2.01 10.28
N TYR A 290 -19.15 1.01 9.54
CA TYR A 290 -18.07 1.20 8.57
C TYR A 290 -18.63 1.79 7.26
N GLU A 291 -17.85 2.62 6.58
CA GLU A 291 -18.15 3.11 5.23
C GLU A 291 -17.55 2.16 4.17
N PRO A 292 -18.37 1.55 3.29
CA PRO A 292 -17.86 0.69 2.21
C PRO A 292 -17.04 1.48 1.19
N LEU A 293 -15.82 1.05 0.92
CA LEU A 293 -14.93 1.72 -0.03
C LEU A 293 -14.27 0.70 -0.97
N GLN A 294 -14.47 0.87 -2.28
CA GLN A 294 -13.65 0.19 -3.29
C GLN A 294 -12.40 1.02 -3.55
N THR A 295 -11.22 0.44 -3.37
CA THR A 295 -9.94 1.15 -3.54
C THR A 295 -9.41 1.04 -4.97
N PRO A 296 -8.54 1.96 -5.43
CA PRO A 296 -7.77 1.75 -6.66
C PRO A 296 -6.88 0.52 -6.53
N PHE A 297 -6.92 -0.41 -7.50
CA PHE A 297 -6.14 -1.65 -7.45
C PHE A 297 -4.66 -1.48 -7.86
N PHE A 298 -4.26 -0.24 -8.18
CA PHE A 298 -2.87 0.14 -8.46
C PHE A 298 -2.54 1.47 -7.81
N MET A 299 -1.29 1.60 -7.34
CA MET A 299 -0.74 2.81 -6.74
C MET A 299 0.51 3.26 -7.49
N ARG A 300 0.79 4.57 -7.52
CA ARG A 300 2.07 5.09 -8.01
C ARG A 300 3.21 4.65 -7.08
N LYS A 301 4.43 4.54 -7.61
CA LYS A 301 5.64 4.16 -6.85
C LYS A 301 5.89 5.04 -5.62
N ASP A 302 5.69 6.37 -5.71
CA ASP A 302 5.91 7.30 -4.60
C ASP A 302 4.95 7.08 -3.43
N ILE A 303 3.67 6.82 -3.70
CA ILE A 303 2.65 6.61 -2.66
C ILE A 303 2.70 5.18 -2.10
N MET A 304 2.91 4.17 -2.96
CA MET A 304 3.16 2.80 -2.51
C MET A 304 4.39 2.76 -1.60
N ALA A 305 5.46 3.47 -1.97
CA ALA A 305 6.67 3.56 -1.16
C ALA A 305 6.41 4.13 0.24
N LYS A 306 5.49 5.09 0.43
CA LYS A 306 5.13 5.61 1.77
C LYS A 306 4.44 4.56 2.65
N CYS A 307 3.70 3.61 2.07
CA CYS A 307 2.87 2.63 2.81
C CYS A 307 3.56 1.29 3.04
N ALA A 308 4.30 0.78 2.05
CA ALA A 308 4.92 -0.54 2.07
C ALA A 308 6.38 -0.51 2.57
N GLN A 309 6.81 -1.66 3.11
CA GLN A 309 8.21 -1.95 3.47
C GLN A 309 9.03 -2.26 2.22
N LEU A 310 10.36 -2.12 2.31
CA LEU A 310 11.25 -2.33 1.16
C LEU A 310 11.16 -3.75 0.60
N ALA A 311 11.20 -4.78 1.46
CA ALA A 311 11.13 -6.19 1.06
C ALA A 311 9.85 -6.53 0.27
N GLN A 312 8.71 -5.89 0.59
CA GLN A 312 7.45 -6.13 -0.11
C GLN A 312 7.51 -5.76 -1.60
N PHE A 313 8.36 -4.81 -2.01
CA PHE A 313 8.53 -4.48 -3.43
C PHE A 313 9.08 -5.66 -4.25
N ASP A 314 9.99 -6.43 -3.66
CA ASP A 314 10.63 -7.56 -4.33
C ASP A 314 9.84 -8.86 -4.12
N GLU A 315 9.33 -9.13 -2.92
CA GLU A 315 8.71 -10.41 -2.56
C GLU A 315 7.19 -10.50 -2.79
N GLU A 316 6.45 -9.38 -2.69
CA GLU A 316 4.97 -9.36 -2.75
C GLU A 316 4.43 -8.60 -3.97
N LEU A 317 4.89 -7.38 -4.22
CA LEU A 317 4.22 -6.43 -5.12
C LEU A 317 4.55 -6.65 -6.60
N TYR A 318 3.51 -6.86 -7.42
CA TYR A 318 3.63 -6.83 -8.89
C TYR A 318 3.81 -5.39 -9.38
N LYS A 319 4.81 -5.17 -10.25
CA LYS A 319 5.10 -3.88 -10.89
C LYS A 319 4.40 -3.80 -12.25
N VAL A 320 3.79 -2.65 -12.54
CA VAL A 320 3.21 -2.29 -13.84
C VAL A 320 4.09 -1.19 -14.47
N THR A 321 4.68 -1.50 -15.62
CA THR A 321 5.59 -0.62 -16.37
C THR A 321 5.03 -0.33 -17.76
N GLY A 322 5.25 0.87 -18.28
CA GLY A 322 4.84 1.27 -19.63
C GLY A 322 5.28 2.70 -19.95
N GLU A 323 4.62 3.34 -20.92
CA GLU A 323 4.81 4.77 -21.19
C GLU A 323 4.16 5.61 -20.07
N GLY A 324 4.99 6.10 -19.14
CA GLY A 324 4.56 6.92 -18.02
C GLY A 324 5.26 6.55 -16.70
N GLU A 325 4.60 6.87 -15.58
CA GLU A 325 5.11 6.57 -14.23
C GLU A 325 4.91 5.11 -13.83
N ASP A 326 5.92 4.53 -13.18
CA ASP A 326 5.86 3.21 -12.55
C ASP A 326 4.70 3.10 -11.54
N LYS A 327 3.90 2.04 -11.69
CA LYS A 327 2.82 1.68 -10.76
C LYS A 327 3.03 0.28 -10.19
N TYR A 328 2.36 -0.01 -9.09
CA TYR A 328 2.36 -1.32 -8.44
C TYR A 328 0.91 -1.74 -8.19
N LEU A 329 0.60 -3.01 -8.43
CA LEU A 329 -0.67 -3.61 -8.00
C LEU A 329 -0.66 -3.77 -6.48
N ILE A 330 -1.82 -3.62 -5.85
CA ILE A 330 -1.94 -3.68 -4.38
C ILE A 330 -1.96 -5.13 -3.87
N ALA A 331 -1.27 -5.39 -2.76
CA ALA A 331 -1.29 -6.69 -2.05
C ALA A 331 -2.42 -6.78 -1.00
N THR A 332 -3.10 -5.66 -0.74
CA THR A 332 -4.22 -5.47 0.21
C THR A 332 -4.84 -4.08 0.00
N SER A 333 -6.16 -3.92 0.24
CA SER A 333 -6.84 -2.60 0.25
C SER A 333 -6.31 -1.66 1.35
N GLU A 334 -5.63 -2.18 2.38
CA GLU A 334 -4.89 -1.39 3.38
C GLU A 334 -3.95 -0.38 2.72
N GLN A 335 -3.17 -0.78 1.71
CA GLN A 335 -2.15 0.07 1.10
C GLN A 335 -2.75 1.39 0.54
N PRO A 336 -3.80 1.36 -0.30
CA PRO A 336 -4.47 2.59 -0.72
C PRO A 336 -5.27 3.26 0.40
N LEU A 337 -5.86 2.53 1.37
CA LEU A 337 -6.59 3.10 2.51
C LEU A 337 -5.70 3.94 3.44
N CYS A 338 -4.50 3.46 3.77
CA CYS A 338 -3.45 4.23 4.43
C CYS A 338 -3.21 5.57 3.72
N SER A 339 -3.13 5.55 2.39
CA SER A 339 -2.91 6.75 1.58
C SER A 339 -4.16 7.61 1.32
N TYR A 340 -5.35 7.23 1.79
CA TYR A 340 -6.60 7.95 1.49
C TYR A 340 -6.62 9.35 2.12
N HIS A 341 -6.07 9.48 3.32
CA HIS A 341 -5.91 10.76 4.05
C HIS A 341 -4.47 11.31 3.99
N LEU A 342 -3.78 11.12 2.86
CA LEU A 342 -2.39 11.53 2.67
C LEU A 342 -2.20 13.03 2.99
N GLU A 343 -1.30 13.32 3.93
CA GLU A 343 -0.94 14.67 4.40
C GLU A 343 -2.11 15.48 4.99
N GLU A 344 -3.23 14.83 5.34
CA GLU A 344 -4.40 15.44 5.97
C GLU A 344 -4.20 15.73 7.47
N ARG A 345 -5.11 16.54 8.04
CA ARG A 345 -5.19 16.88 9.46
C ARG A 345 -6.58 16.52 9.99
N ILE A 346 -6.67 15.38 10.67
CA ILE A 346 -7.92 14.81 11.16
C ILE A 346 -8.23 15.37 12.55
N TYR A 347 -9.45 15.90 12.72
CA TYR A 347 -9.91 16.49 13.98
C TYR A 347 -10.48 15.41 14.92
N PRO A 348 -10.38 15.58 16.27
CA PRO A 348 -10.89 14.58 17.22
C PRO A 348 -12.39 14.30 17.06
N THR A 349 -13.17 15.32 16.67
CA THR A 349 -14.62 15.23 16.40
C THR A 349 -14.98 14.36 15.18
N SER A 350 -14.00 13.98 14.36
CA SER A 350 -14.19 13.11 13.19
C SER A 350 -13.73 11.67 13.44
N LEU A 351 -13.24 11.36 14.64
CA LEU A 351 -12.67 10.06 14.98
C LEU A 351 -13.63 9.22 15.85
N PRO A 352 -13.57 7.88 15.76
CA PRO A 352 -12.76 7.09 14.84
C PRO A 352 -13.39 6.99 13.43
N LEU A 353 -12.56 7.05 12.38
CA LEU A 353 -12.98 6.76 11.02
C LEU A 353 -12.91 5.24 10.78
N ARG A 354 -13.93 4.66 10.15
CA ARG A 354 -14.07 3.21 9.93
C ARG A 354 -14.39 2.94 8.44
N TYR A 355 -13.52 2.20 7.75
CA TYR A 355 -13.65 1.88 6.32
C TYR A 355 -13.72 0.37 6.09
N ALA A 356 -14.71 -0.07 5.30
CA ALA A 356 -14.86 -1.46 4.83
C ALA A 356 -14.31 -1.56 3.40
N GLY A 357 -13.01 -1.84 3.30
CA GLY A 357 -12.22 -1.78 2.07
C GLY A 357 -12.29 -3.04 1.22
N TYR A 358 -12.96 -2.97 0.07
CA TYR A 358 -13.01 -4.08 -0.90
C TYR A 358 -11.97 -3.93 -2.02
N SER A 359 -11.21 -5.01 -2.26
CA SER A 359 -10.34 -5.11 -3.44
C SER A 359 -9.99 -6.54 -3.84
N THR A 360 -9.75 -6.74 -5.13
CA THR A 360 -8.84 -7.79 -5.61
C THR A 360 -7.41 -7.45 -5.19
N CYS A 361 -6.74 -8.40 -4.55
CA CYS A 361 -5.38 -8.31 -4.03
C CYS A 361 -4.43 -9.14 -4.92
N PHE A 362 -3.22 -8.65 -5.15
CA PHE A 362 -2.22 -9.28 -6.02
C PHE A 362 -0.91 -9.53 -5.28
N ARG A 363 -0.44 -10.78 -5.24
CA ARG A 363 0.80 -11.17 -4.53
C ARG A 363 1.68 -12.11 -5.33
N LYS A 364 2.95 -11.75 -5.49
CA LYS A 364 4.00 -12.61 -6.08
C LYS A 364 4.22 -13.91 -5.31
N GLU A 365 3.92 -13.94 -4.01
CA GLU A 365 4.12 -15.10 -3.12
C GLU A 365 5.56 -15.69 -3.16
N ALA A 366 6.58 -14.87 -3.41
CA ALA A 366 7.92 -15.34 -3.75
C ALA A 366 8.59 -16.17 -2.63
N GLY A 367 8.50 -15.71 -1.38
CA GLY A 367 9.02 -16.44 -0.20
C GLY A 367 8.27 -17.74 0.14
N SER A 368 7.16 -18.05 -0.54
CA SER A 368 6.27 -19.18 -0.18
C SER A 368 6.66 -20.55 -0.76
N HIS A 369 7.86 -20.69 -1.35
CA HIS A 369 8.27 -21.86 -2.14
C HIS A 369 7.86 -23.21 -1.50
N GLY A 370 6.98 -23.94 -2.18
CA GLY A 370 6.50 -25.27 -1.78
C GLY A 370 5.34 -25.29 -0.77
N ARG A 371 5.01 -24.18 -0.09
CA ARG A 371 3.90 -24.12 0.89
C ARG A 371 2.57 -23.79 0.22
N ASP A 372 1.52 -24.51 0.62
CA ASP A 372 0.11 -24.33 0.21
C ASP A 372 -0.06 -24.10 -1.30
N THR A 373 0.59 -24.90 -2.15
CA THR A 373 0.66 -24.69 -3.61
C THR A 373 -0.55 -25.20 -4.40
N LEU A 374 -1.53 -25.80 -3.72
CA LEU A 374 -2.68 -26.48 -4.32
C LEU A 374 -4.01 -25.83 -3.90
N GLY A 375 -5.05 -26.04 -4.72
CA GLY A 375 -6.36 -25.42 -4.50
C GLY A 375 -6.33 -23.92 -4.80
N ILE A 376 -7.06 -23.14 -4.00
CA ILE A 376 -7.10 -21.66 -4.08
C ILE A 376 -6.67 -20.98 -2.77
N PHE A 377 -6.12 -21.71 -1.80
CA PHE A 377 -5.80 -21.16 -0.47
C PHE A 377 -4.67 -20.10 -0.49
N ARG A 378 -3.67 -20.25 -1.36
CA ARG A 378 -2.56 -19.31 -1.54
C ARG A 378 -2.31 -19.10 -3.04
N VAL A 379 -2.71 -17.94 -3.53
CA VAL A 379 -2.85 -17.64 -4.97
C VAL A 379 -2.38 -16.23 -5.30
N HIS A 380 -2.00 -16.00 -6.56
CA HIS A 380 -1.44 -14.72 -7.00
C HIS A 380 -2.45 -13.57 -7.09
N GLN A 381 -3.73 -13.93 -7.20
CA GLN A 381 -4.88 -13.04 -7.16
C GLN A 381 -5.88 -13.62 -6.15
N PHE A 382 -6.52 -12.79 -5.32
CA PHE A 382 -7.63 -13.19 -4.45
C PHE A 382 -8.47 -11.96 -4.07
N GLU A 383 -9.73 -12.11 -3.71
CA GLU A 383 -10.54 -11.00 -3.20
C GLU A 383 -10.46 -10.86 -1.67
N LYS A 384 -10.55 -9.62 -1.18
CA LYS A 384 -10.55 -9.33 0.27
C LYS A 384 -11.51 -8.21 0.64
N VAL A 385 -12.20 -8.39 1.77
CA VAL A 385 -12.88 -7.32 2.51
C VAL A 385 -12.06 -7.01 3.76
N GLU A 386 -11.66 -5.75 3.90
CA GLU A 386 -10.77 -5.24 4.94
C GLU A 386 -11.50 -4.28 5.88
N GLN A 387 -11.24 -4.38 7.17
CA GLN A 387 -11.48 -3.34 8.15
C GLN A 387 -10.24 -2.43 8.21
N PHE A 388 -10.40 -1.14 7.92
CA PHE A 388 -9.35 -0.15 8.15
C PHE A 388 -9.90 0.95 9.06
N CYS A 389 -9.15 1.30 10.10
CA CYS A 389 -9.61 2.24 11.12
C CYS A 389 -8.55 3.28 11.45
N ILE A 390 -9.00 4.52 11.62
CA ILE A 390 -8.19 5.66 12.04
C ILE A 390 -8.71 6.15 13.38
N THR A 391 -7.82 6.24 14.37
CA THR A 391 -8.17 6.42 15.78
C THR A 391 -7.36 7.54 16.44
N SER A 392 -7.79 7.98 17.62
CA SER A 392 -6.98 8.89 18.44
C SER A 392 -5.74 8.16 18.97
N PRO A 393 -4.58 8.85 19.06
CA PRO A 393 -3.41 8.31 19.76
C PRO A 393 -3.54 8.33 21.29
N ASN A 394 -4.56 9.02 21.82
CA ASN A 394 -4.76 9.23 23.26
C ASN A 394 -5.75 8.21 23.84
N ASP A 395 -5.88 8.21 25.18
CA ASP A 395 -6.98 7.58 25.93
C ASP A 395 -7.22 6.08 25.65
N ASN A 396 -6.17 5.39 25.17
CA ASN A 396 -6.17 3.97 24.79
C ASN A 396 -7.07 3.60 23.60
N GLU A 397 -7.62 4.58 22.87
CA GLU A 397 -8.61 4.41 21.80
C GLU A 397 -8.18 3.42 20.70
N SER A 398 -6.93 3.49 20.24
CA SER A 398 -6.42 2.55 19.23
C SER A 398 -6.39 1.10 19.70
N TRP A 399 -6.14 0.86 20.99
CA TRP A 399 -6.08 -0.49 21.56
C TRP A 399 -7.48 -1.05 21.83
N LEU A 400 -8.45 -0.19 22.15
CA LEU A 400 -9.87 -0.57 22.18
C LEU A 400 -10.38 -0.93 20.77
N MET A 401 -9.99 -0.14 19.76
CA MET A 401 -10.32 -0.42 18.36
C MET A 401 -9.70 -1.74 17.85
N LEU A 402 -8.49 -2.10 18.29
CA LEU A 402 -7.89 -3.39 17.94
C LEU A 402 -8.77 -4.57 18.39
N GLU A 403 -9.29 -4.54 19.62
CA GLU A 403 -10.19 -5.57 20.13
C GLU A 403 -11.59 -5.48 19.49
N GLU A 404 -12.08 -4.29 19.11
CA GLU A 404 -13.32 -4.12 18.32
C GLU A 404 -13.19 -4.79 16.94
N MET A 405 -12.11 -4.50 16.20
CA MET A 405 -11.86 -5.06 14.87
C MET A 405 -11.66 -6.58 14.91
N LEU A 406 -10.91 -7.08 15.90
CA LEU A 406 -10.75 -8.51 16.12
C LEU A 406 -12.09 -9.19 16.42
N LYS A 407 -12.90 -8.60 17.32
CA LYS A 407 -14.24 -9.09 17.66
C LYS A 407 -15.19 -9.07 16.46
N ASN A 408 -15.10 -8.07 15.58
CA ASN A 408 -15.88 -8.03 14.35
C ASN A 408 -15.56 -9.23 13.44
N SER A 409 -14.27 -9.56 13.28
CA SER A 409 -13.86 -10.74 12.52
C SER A 409 -14.26 -12.05 13.22
N GLU A 410 -14.15 -12.14 14.55
CA GLU A 410 -14.68 -13.28 15.31
C GLU A 410 -16.18 -13.50 15.04
N GLU A 411 -17.03 -12.49 15.27
CA GLU A 411 -18.48 -12.57 15.03
C GLU A 411 -18.82 -12.96 13.57
N PHE A 412 -18.03 -12.53 12.59
CA PHE A 412 -18.19 -12.91 11.18
C PHE A 412 -17.95 -14.42 10.93
N TYR A 413 -16.89 -15.01 11.49
CA TYR A 413 -16.63 -16.46 11.38
C TYR A 413 -17.59 -17.30 12.24
N GLN A 414 -18.13 -16.73 13.32
CA GLN A 414 -19.22 -17.33 14.10
C GLN A 414 -20.52 -17.42 13.28
N GLU A 415 -20.90 -16.36 12.56
CA GLU A 415 -22.05 -16.38 11.62
C GLU A 415 -21.86 -17.41 10.48
N LEU A 416 -20.63 -17.61 10.01
CA LEU A 416 -20.26 -18.69 9.06
C LEU A 416 -20.17 -20.10 9.67
N LYS A 417 -20.31 -20.22 11.00
CA LYS A 417 -20.20 -21.47 11.77
C LYS A 417 -18.85 -22.19 11.56
N ILE A 418 -17.76 -21.43 11.47
CA ILE A 418 -16.39 -21.95 11.31
C ILE A 418 -15.68 -21.99 12.66
N PRO A 419 -15.20 -23.16 13.15
CA PRO A 419 -14.36 -23.23 14.34
C PRO A 419 -13.01 -22.54 14.10
N TYR A 420 -12.49 -21.82 15.10
CA TYR A 420 -11.25 -21.06 14.98
C TYR A 420 -10.47 -20.96 16.29
N GLN A 421 -9.20 -20.54 16.19
CA GLN A 421 -8.42 -20.03 17.32
C GLN A 421 -7.90 -18.62 17.03
N ILE A 422 -7.69 -17.83 18.08
CA ILE A 422 -7.02 -16.52 18.03
C ILE A 422 -5.62 -16.70 18.60
N VAL A 423 -4.61 -16.31 17.83
CA VAL A 423 -3.20 -16.33 18.27
C VAL A 423 -2.63 -14.92 18.36
N SER A 424 -1.92 -14.62 19.44
CA SER A 424 -1.05 -13.45 19.55
C SER A 424 0.28 -13.78 18.90
N ILE A 425 0.65 -13.02 17.88
CA ILE A 425 1.83 -13.31 17.08
C ILE A 425 3.10 -12.86 17.79
N VAL A 426 4.16 -13.68 17.72
CA VAL A 426 5.44 -13.42 18.39
C VAL A 426 6.20 -12.24 17.78
N SER A 427 7.02 -11.59 18.60
CA SER A 427 7.72 -10.35 18.22
C SER A 427 8.67 -10.48 17.03
N GLY A 428 9.26 -11.65 16.78
CA GLY A 428 10.06 -11.92 15.57
C GLY A 428 9.24 -12.13 14.29
N ALA A 429 7.94 -12.41 14.40
CA ALA A 429 7.01 -12.60 13.28
C ALA A 429 6.07 -11.39 13.06
N LEU A 430 6.31 -10.28 13.77
CA LEU A 430 5.68 -9.00 13.48
C LEU A 430 6.39 -8.32 12.30
N ASN A 431 5.62 -7.91 11.29
CA ASN A 431 6.13 -7.00 10.27
C ASN A 431 6.53 -5.64 10.90
N ASP A 432 7.31 -4.83 10.19
CA ASP A 432 7.82 -3.56 10.73
C ASP A 432 6.71 -2.58 11.15
N ALA A 433 5.51 -2.69 10.57
CA ALA A 433 4.42 -1.75 10.82
C ALA A 433 3.65 -2.06 12.12
N ALA A 434 3.40 -3.32 12.43
CA ALA A 434 2.59 -3.72 13.58
C ALA A 434 3.36 -3.54 14.90
N ALA A 435 2.78 -2.79 15.84
CA ALA A 435 3.18 -2.78 17.25
C ALA A 435 2.67 -4.04 17.98
N LYS A 436 1.53 -4.58 17.53
CA LYS A 436 0.88 -5.82 18.00
C LYS A 436 0.03 -6.38 16.86
N LYS A 437 0.00 -7.72 16.72
CA LYS A 437 -0.77 -8.43 15.70
C LYS A 437 -1.47 -9.65 16.30
N TYR A 438 -2.74 -9.83 15.95
CA TYR A 438 -3.54 -11.02 16.24
C TYR A 438 -3.97 -11.66 14.93
N ASP A 439 -3.81 -12.98 14.81
CA ASP A 439 -4.32 -13.74 13.68
C ASP A 439 -5.46 -14.65 14.14
N LEU A 440 -6.56 -14.69 13.37
CA LEU A 440 -7.65 -15.66 13.53
C LEU A 440 -7.41 -16.78 12.53
N GLU A 441 -7.20 -17.97 13.07
CA GLU A 441 -6.93 -19.17 12.30
C GLU A 441 -8.16 -20.09 12.28
N GLY A 442 -8.73 -20.30 11.09
CA GLY A 442 -9.85 -21.22 10.90
C GLY A 442 -9.39 -22.67 10.92
N TRP A 443 -10.25 -23.57 11.39
CA TRP A 443 -9.99 -25.01 11.40
C TRP A 443 -10.12 -25.61 10.00
N PHE A 444 -9.18 -26.47 9.60
CA PHE A 444 -9.21 -27.21 8.33
C PHE A 444 -9.27 -28.72 8.58
N PRO A 445 -10.49 -29.30 8.71
CA PRO A 445 -10.72 -30.67 9.15
C PRO A 445 -9.94 -31.76 8.40
N ALA A 446 -9.70 -31.62 7.09
CA ALA A 446 -9.00 -32.65 6.32
C ALA A 446 -7.49 -32.68 6.64
N SER A 447 -6.92 -31.53 7.00
CA SER A 447 -5.53 -31.40 7.46
C SER A 447 -5.33 -31.55 8.96
N LYS A 448 -6.43 -31.48 9.74
CA LYS A 448 -6.46 -31.45 11.21
C LYS A 448 -5.56 -30.37 11.83
N ALA A 449 -5.52 -29.20 11.18
CA ALA A 449 -4.75 -28.05 11.63
C ALA A 449 -5.57 -26.75 11.49
N TYR A 450 -5.12 -25.72 12.21
CA TYR A 450 -5.58 -24.36 12.01
C TYR A 450 -4.76 -23.66 10.90
N ARG A 451 -5.35 -22.65 10.26
CA ARG A 451 -4.72 -21.82 9.22
C ARG A 451 -5.25 -20.38 9.26
N GLU A 452 -4.36 -19.40 9.19
CA GLU A 452 -4.67 -17.96 9.06
C GLU A 452 -5.79 -17.69 8.03
N LEU A 453 -6.91 -17.13 8.50
CA LEU A 453 -7.97 -16.55 7.64
C LEU A 453 -7.99 -15.02 7.75
N VAL A 454 -7.61 -14.50 8.92
CA VAL A 454 -7.51 -13.07 9.23
C VAL A 454 -6.21 -12.77 9.94
N SER A 455 -5.64 -11.62 9.63
CA SER A 455 -4.67 -10.92 10.46
C SER A 455 -5.26 -9.56 10.88
N CYS A 456 -4.90 -9.08 12.07
CA CYS A 456 -5.44 -7.88 12.70
C CYS A 456 -4.31 -7.13 13.44
N SER A 457 -3.96 -5.92 12.98
CA SER A 457 -2.79 -5.18 13.46
C SER A 457 -3.15 -3.80 14.00
N ASN A 458 -2.49 -3.39 15.09
CA ASN A 458 -2.36 -1.98 15.44
C ASN A 458 -0.98 -1.48 14.98
N CYS A 459 -0.96 -0.54 14.04
CA CYS A 459 0.26 0.05 13.49
C CYS A 459 0.63 1.39 14.16
N THR A 460 -0.10 1.79 15.20
CA THR A 460 0.07 3.07 15.92
C THR A 460 0.27 4.25 14.95
N ASP A 461 1.17 5.19 15.22
CA ASP A 461 1.43 6.34 14.34
C ASP A 461 2.48 6.05 13.25
N TYR A 462 3.04 4.85 13.19
CA TYR A 462 4.20 4.49 12.36
C TYR A 462 3.98 4.74 10.86
N GLN A 463 2.86 4.24 10.33
CA GLN A 463 2.42 4.51 8.95
C GLN A 463 1.98 5.99 8.80
N ALA A 464 1.26 6.54 9.78
CA ALA A 464 0.71 7.91 9.73
C ALA A 464 1.79 9.00 9.67
N ARG A 465 2.93 8.81 10.33
CA ARG A 465 4.09 9.74 10.34
C ARG A 465 4.60 10.03 8.94
N ARG A 466 4.89 8.96 8.20
CA ARG A 466 5.43 8.98 6.84
C ARG A 466 4.39 9.41 5.79
N LEU A 467 3.13 9.13 6.06
CA LEU A 467 1.98 9.60 5.29
C LEU A 467 1.52 11.02 5.66
N GLY A 468 2.11 11.63 6.69
CA GLY A 468 1.85 13.01 7.11
C GLY A 468 0.53 13.24 7.88
N ILE A 469 -0.20 12.18 8.23
CA ILE A 469 -1.60 12.23 8.71
C ILE A 469 -1.66 12.72 10.17
N GLY A 470 -1.83 14.03 10.35
CA GLY A 470 -1.74 14.69 11.64
C GLY A 470 -3.04 14.61 12.46
N TYR A 471 -2.91 14.51 13.79
CA TYR A 471 -4.03 14.57 14.72
C TYR A 471 -4.23 16.00 15.26
N GLY A 472 -5.49 16.46 15.29
CA GLY A 472 -5.88 17.72 15.92
C GLY A 472 -5.42 19.00 15.20
N GLN A 473 -5.57 20.15 15.86
CA GLN A 473 -5.21 21.46 15.29
C GLN A 473 -3.69 21.61 15.04
N LYS A 474 -3.34 22.38 14.00
CA LYS A 474 -1.96 22.73 13.66
C LYS A 474 -1.36 23.71 14.68
N LYS A 475 -0.83 23.17 15.77
CA LYS A 475 0.09 23.88 16.68
C LYS A 475 1.39 24.25 15.94
N ASN A 476 2.01 25.36 16.33
CA ASN A 476 3.25 25.88 15.70
C ASN A 476 4.55 25.22 16.21
N ASP A 477 4.46 24.32 17.18
CA ASP A 477 5.60 23.60 17.77
C ASP A 477 5.65 22.16 17.24
N GLU A 478 6.77 21.76 16.64
CA GLU A 478 6.99 20.40 16.15
C GLU A 478 6.98 19.35 17.27
N GLN A 479 7.39 19.70 18.50
CA GLN A 479 7.32 18.78 19.65
C GLN A 479 5.86 18.45 20.04
N SER A 480 4.89 19.18 19.50
CA SER A 480 3.45 18.99 19.73
C SER A 480 2.69 18.38 18.54
N LYS A 481 3.40 17.93 17.48
CA LYS A 481 2.82 17.35 16.26
C LYS A 481 2.43 15.87 16.48
N GLN A 482 1.29 15.64 17.10
CA GLN A 482 0.67 14.31 17.16
C GLN A 482 0.18 13.85 15.76
N PHE A 483 0.15 12.54 15.58
CA PHE A 483 -0.38 11.83 14.41
C PHE A 483 -1.53 10.91 14.85
N VAL A 484 -2.37 10.47 13.91
CA VAL A 484 -3.41 9.47 14.19
C VAL A 484 -2.84 8.06 14.31
N HIS A 485 -3.56 7.16 14.99
CA HIS A 485 -3.23 5.74 15.00
C HIS A 485 -3.99 4.99 13.91
N LEU A 486 -3.27 4.20 13.11
CA LEU A 486 -3.81 3.40 11.99
C LEU A 486 -3.89 1.92 12.37
N LEU A 487 -5.00 1.28 12.01
CA LEU A 487 -5.25 -0.14 12.25
C LEU A 487 -5.82 -0.81 11.01
N ASN A 488 -5.42 -2.06 10.80
CA ASN A 488 -5.89 -2.93 9.72
C ASN A 488 -6.40 -4.26 10.28
N SER A 489 -7.39 -4.85 9.61
CA SER A 489 -7.77 -6.25 9.84
C SER A 489 -8.51 -6.82 8.65
N THR A 490 -8.13 -8.02 8.21
CA THR A 490 -8.97 -8.79 7.29
C THR A 490 -10.32 -9.08 7.96
N LEU A 491 -11.43 -8.85 7.27
CA LEU A 491 -12.70 -9.48 7.64
C LEU A 491 -12.81 -10.85 6.97
N THR A 492 -12.58 -10.89 5.66
CA THR A 492 -12.52 -12.12 4.87
C THR A 492 -11.60 -11.96 3.68
N ALA A 493 -10.55 -12.77 3.61
CA ALA A 493 -9.94 -13.17 2.34
C ALA A 493 -10.80 -14.30 1.77
N THR A 494 -11.43 -14.06 0.61
CA THR A 494 -12.57 -14.85 0.16
C THR A 494 -12.18 -16.26 -0.25
N GLU A 495 -11.11 -16.44 -1.03
CA GLU A 495 -10.62 -17.75 -1.46
C GLU A 495 -10.24 -18.66 -0.28
N ARG A 496 -9.54 -18.13 0.73
CA ARG A 496 -9.23 -18.88 1.96
C ARG A 496 -10.49 -19.23 2.74
N THR A 497 -11.44 -18.30 2.83
CA THR A 497 -12.73 -18.51 3.50
C THR A 497 -13.59 -19.55 2.76
N ILE A 498 -13.59 -19.55 1.42
CA ILE A 498 -14.18 -20.61 0.59
C ILE A 498 -13.55 -21.96 0.95
N CYS A 499 -12.22 -22.08 0.94
CA CYS A 499 -11.55 -23.32 1.32
C CYS A 499 -11.96 -23.83 2.72
N CYS A 500 -12.10 -22.93 3.69
CA CYS A 500 -12.54 -23.27 5.04
C CYS A 500 -14.04 -23.66 5.12
N ILE A 501 -14.92 -22.96 4.39
CA ILE A 501 -16.34 -23.31 4.25
C ILE A 501 -16.48 -24.71 3.64
N LEU A 502 -15.75 -24.99 2.55
CA LEU A 502 -15.79 -26.27 1.86
C LEU A 502 -15.43 -27.42 2.81
N GLU A 503 -14.32 -27.33 3.55
CA GLU A 503 -13.92 -28.43 4.44
C GLU A 503 -14.85 -28.59 5.65
N ASN A 504 -15.37 -27.51 6.24
CA ASN A 504 -16.22 -27.57 7.43
C ASN A 504 -17.69 -27.91 7.13
N HIS A 505 -18.23 -27.51 5.98
CA HIS A 505 -19.65 -27.74 5.62
C HIS A 505 -19.88 -28.92 4.66
N GLN A 506 -18.85 -29.71 4.34
CA GLN A 506 -18.99 -30.90 3.49
C GLN A 506 -19.90 -31.99 4.07
N LYS A 507 -20.60 -32.68 3.16
CA LYS A 507 -21.43 -33.87 3.34
C LYS A 507 -20.89 -34.99 2.41
N GLU A 508 -21.54 -36.15 2.36
CA GLU A 508 -21.08 -37.29 1.56
C GLU A 508 -21.22 -37.05 0.04
N ASP A 509 -22.14 -36.15 -0.35
CA ASP A 509 -22.62 -35.88 -1.70
C ASP A 509 -22.40 -34.42 -2.17
N GLY A 510 -21.87 -33.54 -1.31
CA GLY A 510 -21.68 -32.13 -1.63
C GLY A 510 -21.23 -31.26 -0.43
N VAL A 511 -21.54 -29.97 -0.48
CA VAL A 511 -21.25 -28.98 0.58
C VAL A 511 -22.50 -28.16 0.89
N THR A 512 -22.84 -27.99 2.17
CA THR A 512 -23.93 -27.10 2.60
C THR A 512 -23.51 -25.63 2.51
N VAL A 513 -24.37 -24.75 1.98
CA VAL A 513 -24.14 -23.31 2.00
C VAL A 513 -24.52 -22.75 3.38
N PRO A 514 -23.61 -22.04 4.08
CA PRO A 514 -23.92 -21.38 5.35
C PRO A 514 -25.15 -20.48 5.24
N GLU A 515 -26.06 -20.56 6.23
CA GLU A 515 -27.36 -19.88 6.19
C GLU A 515 -27.26 -18.38 5.88
N VAL A 516 -26.27 -17.69 6.46
CA VAL A 516 -26.03 -16.25 6.26
C VAL A 516 -25.60 -15.87 4.84
N LEU A 517 -25.10 -16.83 4.05
CA LEU A 517 -24.71 -16.62 2.65
C LEU A 517 -25.86 -16.91 1.66
N ARG A 518 -26.87 -17.69 2.05
CA ARG A 518 -28.00 -18.08 1.18
C ARG A 518 -28.71 -16.90 0.51
N PRO A 519 -28.97 -15.76 1.18
CA PRO A 519 -29.58 -14.58 0.55
C PRO A 519 -28.75 -13.99 -0.60
N TYR A 520 -27.42 -14.11 -0.53
CA TYR A 520 -26.50 -13.63 -1.57
C TYR A 520 -26.16 -14.71 -2.62
N MET A 521 -26.43 -15.98 -2.31
CA MET A 521 -26.27 -17.16 -3.18
C MET A 521 -27.53 -17.46 -4.01
N CYS A 522 -28.37 -16.47 -4.30
CA CYS A 522 -29.65 -16.65 -5.01
C CYS A 522 -30.60 -17.69 -4.36
N GLY A 523 -30.48 -17.94 -3.06
CA GLY A 523 -31.23 -18.98 -2.34
C GLY A 523 -30.67 -20.40 -2.45
N ILE A 524 -29.49 -20.59 -3.05
CA ILE A 524 -28.83 -21.91 -3.10
C ILE A 524 -28.41 -22.34 -1.69
N GLU A 525 -28.95 -23.45 -1.22
CA GLU A 525 -28.69 -24.00 0.12
C GLU A 525 -27.61 -25.09 0.16
N PHE A 526 -27.33 -25.71 -0.99
CA PHE A 526 -26.45 -26.87 -1.11
C PHE A 526 -25.75 -26.90 -2.47
N LEU A 527 -24.47 -27.30 -2.47
CA LEU A 527 -23.63 -27.46 -3.65
C LEU A 527 -23.36 -28.98 -3.84
N PRO A 528 -24.05 -29.67 -4.76
CA PRO A 528 -23.83 -31.09 -5.00
C PRO A 528 -22.52 -31.34 -5.76
N PHE A 529 -21.89 -32.49 -5.54
CA PHE A 529 -20.80 -32.97 -6.39
C PHE A 529 -21.29 -33.21 -7.83
N LYS A 530 -20.43 -32.91 -8.79
CA LYS A 530 -20.65 -33.11 -10.23
C LYS A 530 -19.91 -34.38 -10.64
N ASN A 531 -20.62 -35.26 -11.34
CA ASN A 531 -20.12 -36.56 -11.83
C ASN A 531 -19.18 -36.39 -13.03
#